data_AF-A0A925BZ20-F1
#
_entry.id   AF-A0A925BZ20-F1
#
_cell.length_a   1.000
_cell.length_b   1.000
_cell.length_c   1.000
_cell.angle_alpha   90.00
_cell.angle_beta   90.00
_cell.angle_gamma   90.00
#
_symmetry.space_group_name_H-M   'P 1'
#
loop_
_entity.id
_entity.type
_entity.pdbx_description
1 polymer ?
#
loop_
_entity_poly.entity_id
_entity_poly.type
_entity_poly.pdbx_seq_one_letter_code
_entity_poly.pdbx_strand_id
1 'polypeptide(L)' 'MSYYKRQNSRQEQKRLNIDEEYEIMDWTERYGVPADRIREVVRVVGDRVTDVVRYLMDGNKTNQFSNR' A
#
# COMPACT_ATOMS: atom_id res chain seq x y z
N MET A 1 -29.54 0.27 13.29
CA MET A 1 -28.70 0.87 12.23
C MET A 1 -27.26 0.98 12.76
N SER A 2 -26.40 -0.01 12.53
CA SER A 2 -25.02 -0.03 13.06
C SER A 2 -24.05 0.13 11.90
N TYR A 3 -23.53 1.34 11.72
CA TYR A 3 -22.72 1.75 10.58
C TYR A 3 -21.21 1.67 10.86
N TYR A 4 -20.68 0.62 11.50
CA TYR A 4 -19.22 0.50 11.60
C TYR A 4 -18.77 -0.95 11.52
N LYS A 5 -18.68 -1.46 10.29
CA LYS A 5 -17.82 -2.60 9.98
C LYS A 5 -17.05 -2.37 8.68
N ARG A 6 -16.23 -1.31 8.65
CA ARG A 6 -15.23 -1.09 7.59
C ARG A 6 -13.91 -1.81 7.92
N GLN A 7 -13.97 -3.08 8.30
CA GLN A 7 -12.75 -3.87 8.60
C GLN A 7 -12.54 -5.07 7.67
N ASN A 8 -13.49 -5.38 6.78
CA ASN A 8 -13.42 -6.63 5.99
C ASN A 8 -13.37 -6.47 4.47
N SER A 9 -13.56 -5.29 3.90
CA SER A 9 -13.61 -5.13 2.44
C SER A 9 -12.25 -5.02 1.74
N ARG A 10 -11.14 -4.88 2.49
CA ARG A 10 -9.80 -4.62 1.91
C ARG A 10 -8.84 -5.80 1.93
N GLN A 11 -9.08 -6.85 2.73
CA GLN A 11 -8.34 -8.12 2.58
C GLN A 11 -8.71 -8.84 1.28
N GLU A 12 -9.89 -8.55 0.71
CA GLU A 12 -10.30 -8.99 -0.62
C GLU A 12 -9.91 -8.02 -1.75
N GLN A 13 -9.30 -6.86 -1.44
CA GLN A 13 -8.80 -5.97 -2.50
C GLN A 13 -7.64 -6.69 -3.21
N LYS A 14 -7.97 -7.29 -4.35
CA LYS A 14 -7.00 -7.91 -5.25
C LYS A 14 -6.15 -6.86 -5.95
N ARG A 15 -6.62 -5.61 -5.98
CA ARG A 15 -6.05 -4.48 -6.72
C ARG A 15 -6.09 -3.19 -5.89
N LEU A 16 -5.08 -2.35 -6.08
CA LEU A 16 -4.92 -1.03 -5.50
C LEU A 16 -5.24 0.01 -6.59
N ASN A 17 -6.19 0.90 -6.34
CA ASN A 17 -6.51 1.97 -7.27
C ASN A 17 -5.65 3.20 -6.97
N ILE A 18 -4.65 3.46 -7.82
CA ILE A 18 -3.76 4.62 -7.67
C ILE A 18 -4.41 5.95 -8.08
N ASP A 19 -5.57 5.90 -8.75
CA ASP A 19 -6.30 7.11 -9.13
C ASP A 19 -7.10 7.68 -7.95
N GLU A 20 -7.27 6.89 -6.88
CA GLU A 20 -7.97 7.29 -5.66
C GLU A 20 -6.95 7.69 -4.58
N GLU A 21 -6.81 9.00 -4.35
CA GLU A 21 -5.85 9.54 -3.38
C GLU A 21 -6.06 8.99 -1.96
N TYR A 22 -7.30 8.72 -1.57
CA TYR A 22 -7.62 8.18 -0.25
C TYR A 22 -7.15 6.73 -0.07
N GLU A 23 -7.06 5.94 -1.15
CA GLU A 23 -6.47 4.60 -1.09
C GLU A 23 -4.96 4.70 -0.92
N ILE A 24 -4.29 5.59 -1.64
CA ILE A 24 -2.84 5.77 -1.51
C ILE A 24 -2.46 6.27 -0.11
N MET A 25 -3.24 7.20 0.47
CA MET A 25 -3.02 7.69 1.83
C MET A 25 -3.16 6.58 2.87
N ASP A 26 -4.21 5.76 2.78
CA ASP A 26 -4.42 4.63 3.68
C ASP A 26 -3.26 3.63 3.64
N TRP A 27 -2.76 3.36 2.43
CA TRP A 27 -1.62 2.48 2.25
C TRP A 27 -0.30 3.10 2.73
N THR A 28 -0.14 4.41 2.57
CA THR A 28 1.01 5.16 3.08
C THR A 28 1.11 5.03 4.60
N GLU A 29 -0.01 5.23 5.29
CA GLU A 29 -0.11 5.09 6.74
C GLU A 29 0.12 3.62 7.18
N ARG A 30 -0.47 2.66 6.46
CA ARG A 30 -0.39 1.24 6.82
C ARG A 30 1.01 0.64 6.67
N TYR A 31 1.72 0.98 5.60
CA TYR A 31 3.03 0.40 5.30
C TYR A 31 4.19 1.33 5.67
N GLY A 32 3.91 2.58 6.05
CA GLY A 32 4.92 3.59 6.36
C GLY A 32 5.73 4.02 5.14
N VAL A 33 5.12 3.96 3.95
CA VAL A 33 5.79 4.20 2.66
C VAL A 33 5.17 5.42 2.00
N PRO A 34 5.96 6.40 1.51
CA PRO A 34 5.39 7.60 0.89
C PRO A 34 4.54 7.28 -0.34
N ALA A 35 3.49 8.08 -0.56
CA ALA A 35 2.54 7.96 -1.66
C ALA A 35 3.21 7.80 -3.04
N ASP A 36 4.29 8.55 -3.29
CA ASP A 36 5.03 8.48 -4.56
C ASP A 36 5.69 7.13 -4.77
N ARG A 37 6.21 6.53 -3.69
CA ARG A 37 6.79 5.19 -3.74
C ARG A 37 5.73 4.13 -3.99
N ILE A 38 4.52 4.29 -3.44
CA ILE A 38 3.40 3.38 -3.74
C ILE A 38 3.05 3.45 -5.23
N ARG A 39 2.95 4.66 -5.81
CA ARG A 39 2.68 4.84 -7.25
C ARG A 39 3.78 4.26 -8.13
N GLU A 40 5.04 4.47 -7.76
CA GLU A 40 6.19 3.89 -8.46
C GLU A 40 6.14 2.36 -8.45
N VAL A 41 5.91 1.76 -7.28
CA VAL A 41 5.81 0.30 -7.15
C VAL A 41 4.66 -0.24 -7.99
N VAL A 42 3.48 0.38 -7.93
CA VAL A 42 2.33 -0.03 -8.76
C VAL A 42 2.64 0.08 -10.25
N ARG A 43 3.39 1.09 -10.70
CA ARG A 43 3.84 1.18 -12.10
C ARG A 43 4.80 0.06 -12.51
N VAL A 44 5.61 -0.45 -11.58
CA VAL A 44 6.60 -1.50 -11.83
C VAL A 44 5.98 -2.89 -11.78
N VAL A 45 5.18 -3.19 -10.76
CA VAL A 45 4.65 -4.55 -10.50
C VAL A 45 3.19 -4.72 -10.87
N GLY A 46 2.48 -3.62 -11.17
CA GLY A 46 1.05 -3.59 -11.44
C GLY A 46 0.21 -3.21 -10.20
N ASP A 47 -1.10 -3.10 -10.42
CA ASP A 47 -2.09 -2.74 -9.40
C ASP A 47 -2.33 -3.85 -8.36
N ARG A 48 -1.72 -5.03 -8.51
CA ARG A 48 -1.96 -6.17 -7.62
C ARG A 48 -1.38 -5.95 -6.24
N VAL A 49 -2.25 -5.97 -5.24
CA VAL A 49 -1.91 -5.81 -3.82
C VAL A 49 -0.81 -6.76 -3.37
N THR A 50 -0.89 -8.04 -3.76
CA THR A 50 0.10 -9.05 -3.38
C THR A 50 1.49 -8.73 -3.92
N ASP A 51 1.58 -8.23 -5.16
CA ASP A 51 2.86 -7.91 -5.79
C ASP A 51 3.43 -6.61 -5.22
N VAL A 52 2.59 -5.59 -5.00
CA VAL A 52 2.98 -4.34 -4.34
C VAL A 52 3.50 -4.61 -2.94
N VAL A 53 2.76 -5.37 -2.12
CA VAL A 53 3.17 -5.70 -0.75
C VAL A 53 4.45 -6.52 -0.74
N ARG A 54 4.59 -7.51 -1.62
CA ARG A 54 5.83 -8.29 -1.73
C ARG A 54 7.01 -7.41 -2.09
N TYR A 55 6.87 -6.53 -3.08
CA TYR A 55 7.91 -5.59 -3.48
C TYR A 55 8.25 -4.60 -2.36
N LEU A 56 7.25 -4.11 -1.63
CA LEU A 56 7.47 -3.24 -0.47
C LEU A 56 8.19 -3.97 0.67
N MET A 57 7.83 -5.22 0.97
CA MET A 57 8.49 -6.04 2.00
C MET A 57 9.89 -6.51 1.61
N ASP A 58 10.17 -6.66 0.31
CA ASP A 58 11.52 -6.95 -0.19
C ASP A 58 12.38 -5.69 -0.27
N GLY A 59 11.81 -4.56 -0.71
CA GLY A 59 12.48 -3.26 -0.76
C GLY A 59 12.69 -2.58 0.61
N ASN A 60 11.86 -2.87 1.61
CA ASN A 60 12.03 -2.33 2.98
C ASN A 60 13.21 -2.95 3.73
N LYS A 61 13.75 -4.10 3.27
CA LYS A 61 14.95 -4.68 3.88
C LYS A 61 16.20 -3.80 3.69
N THR A 62 16.15 -2.86 2.74
CA THR A 62 17.28 -2.02 2.34
C THR A 62 17.27 -0.59 2.89
N ASN A 63 16.19 -0.10 3.54
CA ASN A 63 16.13 1.32 3.95
C ASN A 63 15.73 1.58 5.42
N GLN A 64 15.84 0.59 6.30
CA GLN A 64 15.69 0.79 7.75
C GLN A 64 16.99 1.20 8.48
N PHE A 65 18.08 1.53 7.77
CA PHE A 65 19.38 1.87 8.37
C PHE A 65 19.86 3.31 8.10
N SER A 66 18.96 4.26 7.82
CA SER A 66 19.36 5.63 7.47
C SER A 66 18.54 6.69 8.22
N ASN A 67 18.44 6.58 9.56
CA ASN A 67 18.49 7.72 10.49
C ASN A 67 18.15 7.28 11.92
N ARG A 68 19.18 6.91 12.68
CA ARG A 68 19.41 7.41 14.05
C ARG A 68 20.81 7.05 14.52
#